data_AF-A0A1G5BMB7-F1
#
_entry.id   AF-A0A1G5BMB7-F1
#
_cell.length_a   1.000
_cell.length_b   1.000
_cell.length_c   1.000
_cell.angle_alpha   90.00
_cell.angle_beta   90.00
_cell.angle_gamma   90.00
#
_symmetry.space_group_name_H-M   'P 1'
#
loop_
_entity.id
_entity.type
_entity.pdbx_description
1 polymer ?
#
loop_
_entity_poly.entity_id
_entity_poly.type
_entity_poly.pdbx_seq_one_letter_code
_entity_poly.pdbx_strand_id
1 'polypeptide(L)'
;MSNQSVSVNMNIEGKNMVIAYVLWWFLGSFGIHRFYLGRTGTGITQLVLLIIGALTSFILIGYLFLGILGIWWVLDAFFVHKIVKEHNNSVGIKNSTISISKSGEFHNNSLHQLEKLHSLYEKGVINKEQYEKKKAEFL
;
A
#
# COMPACT_ATOMS: atom_id res chain seq x y z
N MET A 1 6.05 9.45 40.24
CA MET A 1 5.28 8.54 39.37
C MET A 1 5.50 8.98 37.93
N SER A 2 6.25 8.23 37.13
CA SER A 2 6.61 8.58 35.75
C SER A 2 5.45 8.27 34.80
N ASN A 3 4.94 9.28 34.11
CA ASN A 3 4.04 9.10 32.97
C ASN A 3 4.87 8.63 31.77
N GLN A 4 4.86 7.32 31.52
CA GLN A 4 5.36 6.75 30.26
C GLN A 4 4.25 6.87 29.22
N SER A 5 4.43 7.74 28.22
CA SER A 5 3.67 7.69 26.98
C SER A 5 4.12 6.47 26.19
N VAL A 6 3.31 5.41 26.23
CA VAL A 6 3.49 4.22 25.39
C VAL A 6 3.19 4.64 23.95
N SER A 7 4.24 4.85 23.14
CA SER A 7 4.10 5.07 21.70
C SER A 7 3.82 3.74 21.01
N VAL A 8 2.55 3.46 20.69
CA VAL A 8 2.19 2.32 19.85
C VAL A 8 2.56 2.68 18.41
N ASN A 9 3.67 2.12 17.92
CA ASN A 9 4.06 2.24 16.53
C ASN A 9 3.21 1.26 15.70
N MET A 10 2.08 1.73 15.17
CA MET A 10 1.25 0.96 14.26
C MET A 10 1.84 1.04 12.85
N ASN A 11 2.59 0.02 12.44
CA ASN A 11 2.97 -0.15 11.05
C ASN A 11 1.71 -0.56 10.27
N ILE A 12 1.00 0.42 9.71
CA ILE A 12 -0.15 0.16 8.85
C ILE A 12 0.38 -0.16 7.45
N GLU A 13 0.71 -1.43 7.23
CA GLU A 13 0.99 -1.93 5.89
C GLU A 13 -0.30 -1.86 5.06
N GLY A 14 -0.26 -1.07 3.99
CA GLY A 14 -1.35 -0.99 3.02
C GLY A 14 -1.69 -2.36 2.44
N LYS A 15 -2.92 -2.51 1.94
CA LYS A 15 -3.35 -3.80 1.37
C LYS A 15 -2.51 -4.15 0.15
N ASN A 16 -1.93 -5.35 0.13
CA ASN A 16 -1.07 -5.80 -0.95
C ASN A 16 -1.90 -6.20 -2.18
N MET A 17 -1.72 -5.45 -3.28
CA MET A 17 -2.46 -5.66 -4.54
C MET A 17 -2.22 -7.05 -5.13
N VAL A 18 -0.96 -7.52 -5.09
CA VAL A 18 -0.56 -8.83 -5.62
C VAL A 18 -1.29 -9.96 -4.90
N ILE A 19 -1.37 -9.88 -3.57
CA ILE A 19 -2.07 -10.87 -2.75
C ILE A 19 -3.57 -10.88 -3.11
N ALA A 20 -4.17 -9.70 -3.32
CA ALA A 20 -5.57 -9.62 -3.74
C ALA A 20 -5.82 -10.28 -5.11
N TYR A 21 -4.91 -10.12 -6.08
CA TYR A 21 -5.01 -10.80 -7.39
C TYR A 21 -4.80 -12.30 -7.29
N VAL A 22 -3.85 -12.75 -6.48
CA VAL A 22 -3.61 -14.18 -6.26
C VAL A 22 -4.84 -14.83 -5.63
N LEU A 23 -5.45 -14.19 -4.62
CA LEU A 23 -6.69 -14.68 -4.02
C LEU A 23 -7.86 -14.65 -5.00
N TRP A 24 -7.95 -13.63 -5.86
CA TRP A 24 -8.99 -13.55 -6.88
C TRP A 24 -8.84 -14.65 -7.95
N TRP A 25 -7.61 -14.97 -8.36
CA TRP A 25 -7.37 -16.02 -9.35
C TRP A 25 -7.68 -17.41 -8.81
N PHE A 26 -7.18 -17.75 -7.63
CA PHE A 26 -7.32 -19.11 -7.08
C PHE A 26 -8.65 -19.32 -6.34
N LEU A 27 -9.15 -18.30 -5.64
CA LEU A 27 -10.33 -18.40 -4.78
C LEU A 27 -11.47 -17.44 -5.20
N GLY A 28 -11.36 -16.76 -6.34
CA GLY A 28 -12.35 -15.77 -6.77
C GLY A 28 -13.72 -16.36 -7.09
N SER A 29 -13.78 -17.60 -7.56
CA SER A 29 -15.02 -18.34 -7.79
C SER A 29 -15.81 -18.54 -6.48
N PHE A 30 -15.10 -18.70 -5.36
CA PHE A 30 -15.68 -18.84 -4.02
C PHE A 30 -15.95 -17.48 -3.34
N GLY A 31 -15.55 -16.36 -3.95
CA GLY A 31 -15.74 -15.02 -3.41
C GLY A 31 -14.81 -14.66 -2.24
N ILE A 32 -13.78 -15.47 -1.95
CA ILE A 32 -12.94 -15.30 -0.75
C ILE A 32 -12.09 -14.03 -0.81
N HIS A 33 -11.72 -13.57 -2.01
CA HIS A 33 -11.01 -12.31 -2.21
C HIS A 33 -11.81 -11.09 -1.70
N ARG A 34 -13.15 -11.11 -1.74
CA ARG A 34 -13.98 -10.03 -1.18
C ARG A 34 -13.98 -10.00 0.34
N PHE A 35 -13.86 -11.15 1.01
CA PHE A 35 -13.67 -11.22 2.46
C PHE A 35 -12.32 -10.63 2.83
N TYR A 36 -11.26 -10.95 2.07
CA TYR A 36 -9.96 -10.31 2.26
C TYR A 36 -10.09 -8.79 2.12
N LEU A 37 -10.75 -8.29 1.08
CA LEU A 37 -10.93 -6.85 0.83
C LEU A 37 -11.86 -6.11 1.82
N GLY A 38 -12.35 -6.78 2.87
CA GLY A 38 -13.24 -6.17 3.88
C GLY A 38 -14.68 -5.97 3.39
N ARG A 39 -15.05 -6.50 2.22
CA ARG A 39 -16.42 -6.45 1.67
C ARG A 39 -17.13 -7.78 1.84
N THR A 40 -17.30 -8.18 3.10
CA THR A 40 -17.92 -9.45 3.50
C THR A 40 -19.33 -9.64 2.95
N GLY A 41 -20.18 -8.61 3.03
CA GLY A 41 -21.58 -8.69 2.56
C GLY A 41 -21.71 -9.15 1.11
N THR A 42 -20.89 -8.58 0.23
CA THR A 42 -20.89 -8.96 -1.19
C THR A 42 -20.18 -10.28 -1.50
N GLY A 43 -19.20 -10.69 -0.68
CA GLY A 43 -18.59 -12.02 -0.80
C GLY A 43 -19.59 -13.12 -0.47
N ILE A 44 -20.44 -12.89 0.55
CA ILE A 44 -21.55 -13.79 0.90
C ILE A 44 -22.57 -13.87 -0.24
N THR A 45 -22.96 -12.75 -0.84
CA THR A 45 -23.86 -12.76 -2.00
C THR A 45 -23.29 -13.62 -3.13
N GLN A 46 -21.99 -13.48 -3.43
CA GLN A 46 -21.34 -14.23 -4.49
C GLN A 46 -21.30 -15.74 -4.19
N LEU A 47 -21.06 -16.12 -2.94
CA LEU A 47 -21.09 -17.52 -2.50
C LEU A 47 -22.50 -18.12 -2.59
N VAL A 48 -23.52 -17.38 -2.15
CA VAL A 48 -24.92 -17.81 -2.24
C VAL A 48 -25.34 -17.95 -3.70
N LEU A 49 -24.95 -17.01 -4.57
CA LEU A 49 -25.23 -17.09 -6.00
C LEU A 49 -24.53 -18.28 -6.66
N LEU A 50 -23.31 -18.61 -6.24
CA LEU A 50 -22.59 -19.80 -6.70
C LEU A 50 -23.38 -21.06 -6.31
N ILE A 51 -23.77 -21.18 -5.04
CA ILE A 51 -24.50 -22.36 -4.53
C ILE A 51 -25.84 -22.51 -5.26
N ILE A 52 -26.62 -21.43 -5.38
CA ILE A 52 -27.91 -21.44 -6.08
C ILE A 52 -27.71 -21.73 -7.57
N GLY A 53 -26.73 -21.09 -8.21
CA GLY A 53 -26.40 -21.30 -9.62
C GLY A 53 -25.99 -22.75 -9.89
N ALA A 54 -25.18 -23.35 -9.03
CA ALA A 54 -24.78 -24.75 -9.12
C ALA A 54 -25.98 -25.69 -8.93
N LEU A 55 -26.84 -25.43 -7.94
CA LEU A 55 -28.02 -26.24 -7.65
C LEU A 55 -29.05 -26.18 -8.79
N THR A 56 -29.23 -25.01 -9.39
CA THR A 56 -30.13 -24.77 -10.53
C THR A 56 -29.50 -25.11 -11.87
N SER A 57 -28.20 -25.41 -11.93
CA SER A 57 -27.51 -25.80 -13.17
C SER A 57 -28.05 -27.10 -13.75
N PHE A 58 -28.66 -27.95 -12.92
CA PHE A 58 -29.32 -29.18 -13.34
C PHE A 58 -30.51 -28.93 -14.30
N ILE A 59 -31.14 -27.76 -14.22
CA ILE A 59 -32.29 -27.35 -15.06
C ILE A 59 -31.83 -26.52 -16.29
N LEU A 60 -30.52 -26.45 -16.56
CA LEU A 60 -29.86 -25.50 -17.47
C LEU A 60 -29.98 -24.01 -17.10
N ILE A 61 -30.99 -23.60 -16.33
CA ILE A 61 -31.16 -22.19 -15.91
C ILE A 61 -29.96 -21.70 -15.08
N GLY A 62 -29.30 -22.59 -14.34
CA GLY A 62 -28.12 -22.23 -13.57
C GLY A 62 -26.95 -21.75 -14.44
N TYR A 63 -26.82 -22.18 -15.69
CA TYR A 63 -25.77 -21.67 -16.58
C TYR A 63 -25.92 -20.17 -16.87
N LEU A 64 -27.15 -19.64 -16.87
CA LEU A 64 -27.39 -18.20 -16.98
C LEU A 64 -26.87 -17.46 -15.75
N PHE A 65 -27.12 -18.00 -14.55
CA PHE A 65 -26.58 -17.47 -13.29
C PHE A 65 -25.06 -17.58 -13.21
N LEU A 66 -24.47 -18.69 -13.66
CA LEU A 66 -23.01 -18.85 -13.75
C LEU A 66 -22.39 -17.89 -14.76
N GLY A 67 -23.07 -17.60 -15.88
CA GLY A 67 -22.63 -16.60 -16.86
C GLY A 67 -22.61 -15.19 -16.26
N ILE A 68 -23.66 -14.81 -15.52
CA ILE A 68 -23.71 -13.53 -14.78
C ILE A 68 -22.61 -13.48 -13.72
N LEU A 69 -22.37 -14.58 -12.99
CA LEU A 69 -21.27 -14.70 -12.04
C LEU A 69 -19.90 -14.56 -12.71
N GLY A 70 -19.72 -15.10 -13.91
CA GLY A 70 -18.48 -14.96 -14.69
C GLY A 70 -18.22 -13.51 -15.10
N ILE A 71 -19.25 -12.81 -15.58
CA ILE A 71 -19.16 -11.38 -15.90
C ILE A 71 -18.85 -10.57 -14.65
N TRP A 72 -19.53 -10.86 -13.53
CA TRP A 72 -19.24 -10.23 -12.25
C TRP A 72 -17.80 -10.51 -11.82
N TRP A 73 -17.31 -11.75 -11.92
CA TRP A 73 -15.95 -12.12 -11.56
C TRP A 73 -14.90 -11.29 -12.33
N VAL A 74 -15.12 -11.03 -13.62
CA VAL A 74 -14.27 -10.13 -14.43
C VAL A 74 -14.37 -8.67 -13.97
N LEU A 75 -15.58 -8.17 -13.70
CA LEU A 75 -15.77 -6.82 -13.13
C LEU A 75 -15.08 -6.66 -11.77
N ASP A 76 -14.98 -7.74 -11.01
CA ASP A 76 -14.29 -7.77 -9.73
C ASP A 76 -12.79 -7.50 -9.87
N ALA A 77 -12.15 -7.98 -10.93
CA ALA A 77 -10.74 -7.66 -11.20
C ALA A 77 -10.51 -6.14 -11.33
N PHE A 78 -11.47 -5.39 -11.89
CA PHE A 78 -11.40 -3.93 -11.95
C PHE A 78 -11.71 -3.29 -10.59
N PHE A 79 -12.66 -3.83 -9.85
CA PHE A 79 -12.99 -3.35 -8.50
C PHE A 79 -11.84 -3.55 -7.50
N VAL A 80 -11.10 -4.66 -7.59
CA VAL A 80 -9.92 -4.91 -6.76
C VAL A 80 -8.88 -3.79 -6.94
N HIS A 81 -8.59 -3.38 -8.18
CA HIS A 81 -7.71 -2.24 -8.45
C HIS A 81 -8.19 -0.97 -7.75
N LYS A 82 -9.49 -0.67 -7.83
CA LYS A 82 -10.08 0.52 -7.21
C LYS A 82 -9.98 0.46 -5.68
N ILE A 83 -10.36 -0.65 -5.06
CA ILE A 83 -10.41 -0.81 -3.60
C ILE A 83 -9.01 -0.71 -2.99
N VAL A 84 -8.01 -1.35 -3.61
CA VAL A 84 -6.63 -1.29 -3.13
C VAL A 84 -6.07 0.12 -3.27
N LYS A 85 -6.35 0.81 -4.40
CA LYS A 85 -5.94 2.20 -4.61
C LYS A 85 -6.61 3.15 -3.61
N GLU A 86 -7.89 2.96 -3.34
CA GLU A 86 -8.68 3.77 -2.40
C GLU A 86 -8.19 3.59 -0.95
N HIS A 87 -7.99 2.34 -0.50
CA HIS A 87 -7.43 2.05 0.82
C HIS A 87 -6.02 2.61 0.98
N ASN A 88 -5.12 2.41 0.00
CA ASN A 88 -3.77 2.92 0.12
C ASN A 88 -3.74 4.46 0.11
N ASN A 89 -4.59 5.12 -0.68
CA ASN A 89 -4.66 6.57 -0.73
C ASN A 89 -5.27 7.20 0.54
N SER A 90 -6.25 6.53 1.15
CA SER A 90 -6.90 7.01 2.39
C SER A 90 -6.05 6.78 3.65
N VAL A 91 -5.13 5.81 3.62
CA VAL A 91 -4.12 5.59 4.67
C VAL A 91 -2.85 6.44 4.43
N GLY A 92 -2.81 7.25 3.36
CA GLY A 92 -1.65 8.09 3.03
C GLY A 92 -0.45 7.31 2.47
N ILE A 93 -0.64 6.04 2.15
CA ILE A 93 0.38 5.18 1.53
C ILE A 93 0.40 5.50 0.04
N LYS A 94 1.12 6.55 -0.36
CA LYS A 94 1.51 6.77 -1.76
C LYS A 94 2.59 5.75 -2.13
N ASN A 95 2.19 4.57 -2.57
CA ASN A 95 3.11 3.58 -3.13
C ASN A 95 3.55 3.99 -4.55
N SER A 96 4.55 4.88 -4.63
CA SER A 96 5.46 5.00 -5.76
C SER A 96 6.77 5.58 -5.24
N THR A 97 7.62 4.69 -4.71
CA THR A 97 9.09 4.66 -4.73
C THR A 97 9.50 3.92 -3.45
N ILE A 98 10.01 2.70 -3.59
CA ILE A 98 10.92 2.16 -2.58
C ILE A 98 12.20 2.98 -2.73
N SER A 99 12.20 4.18 -2.16
CA SER A 99 13.42 4.88 -1.79
C SER A 99 13.66 4.38 -0.39
N ILE A 100 14.49 3.33 -0.26
CA ILE A 100 15.13 3.02 1.01
C ILE A 100 16.11 4.16 1.27
N SER A 101 15.57 5.30 1.67
CA SER A 101 16.33 6.27 2.44
C SER A 101 16.38 5.65 3.82
N LYS A 102 17.47 4.92 4.06
CA LYS A 102 17.91 4.49 5.39
C LYS A 102 17.61 5.65 6.34
N SER A 103 16.66 5.49 7.25
CA SER A 103 16.23 6.56 8.18
C SER A 103 17.32 6.95 9.20
N GLY A 104 18.47 6.27 9.17
CA GLY A 104 19.71 6.71 9.80
C GLY A 104 20.54 7.68 8.95
N GLU A 105 20.10 8.07 7.74
CA GLU A 105 20.90 8.84 6.80
C GLU A 105 20.68 10.37 6.82
N PHE A 106 19.69 10.87 7.57
CA PHE A 106 19.46 12.31 7.65
C PHE A 106 20.47 12.99 8.60
N HIS A 107 20.86 12.29 9.66
CA HIS A 107 21.75 12.84 10.69
C HIS A 107 23.25 12.61 10.41
N ASN A 108 23.62 11.70 9.51
CA ASN A 108 25.03 11.50 9.09
C ASN A 108 25.38 12.27 7.79
N ASN A 109 24.41 12.51 6.89
CA ASN A 109 24.62 13.26 5.66
C ASN A 109 24.82 14.77 5.89
N SER A 110 24.20 15.36 6.93
CA SER A 110 24.49 16.74 7.33
C SER A 110 25.92 16.86 7.86
N LEU A 111 26.35 15.92 8.71
CA LEU A 111 27.70 15.87 9.29
C LEU A 111 28.78 15.74 8.19
N HIS A 112 28.56 14.86 7.21
CA HIS A 112 29.46 14.72 6.06
C HIS A 112 29.47 15.96 5.15
N GLN A 113 28.34 16.66 5.04
CA GLN A 113 28.26 17.94 4.31
C GLN A 113 28.96 19.09 5.06
N LEU A 114 28.88 19.12 6.39
CA LEU A 114 29.64 20.04 7.24
C LEU A 114 31.15 19.82 7.09
N GLU A 115 31.60 18.57 7.05
CA GLU A 115 33.01 18.21 6.82
C GLU A 115 33.48 18.63 5.42
N LYS A 116 32.67 18.36 4.39
CA LYS A 116 32.95 18.80 3.02
C LYS A 116 33.01 20.33 2.92
N LEU A 117 32.07 21.04 3.56
CA LEU A 117 32.05 22.50 3.61
C LEU A 117 33.30 23.05 4.32
N HIS A 118 33.75 22.41 5.39
CA HIS A 118 34.98 22.75 6.09
C HIS A 118 36.21 22.58 5.18
N SER A 119 36.29 21.45 4.47
CA SER A 119 37.39 21.19 3.53
C SER A 119 37.44 22.18 2.36
N LEU A 120 36.30 22.71 1.93
CA LEU A 120 36.23 23.72 0.87
C LEU A 120 36.67 25.10 1.37
N TYR A 121 36.37 25.43 2.63
CA TYR A 121 36.82 26.65 3.27
C TYR A 121 38.35 26.63 3.48
N GLU A 122 38.89 25.52 3.98
CA GLU A 122 40.33 25.35 4.20
C GLU A 122 41.14 25.39 2.89
N LYS A 123 40.58 24.83 1.81
CA LYS A 123 41.17 24.92 0.46
C LYS A 123 41.05 26.32 -0.17
N GLY A 124 40.44 27.29 0.51
CA GLY A 124 40.25 28.66 0.01
C GLY A 124 39.24 28.80 -1.13
N VAL A 125 38.45 27.75 -1.40
CA VAL A 125 37.46 27.72 -2.50
C VAL A 125 36.22 28.54 -2.16
N ILE A 126 35.90 28.68 -0.87
CA ILE A 126 34.76 29.47 -0.38
C ILE A 126 35.19 30.47 0.70
N ASN A 127 34.62 31.67 0.66
CA ASN A 127 34.85 32.74 1.66
C ASN A 127 34.15 32.41 3.00
N LYS A 128 34.70 32.89 4.11
CA LYS A 128 34.18 32.72 5.48
C LYS A 128 32.70 33.10 5.62
N GLU A 129 32.27 34.14 4.91
CA GLU A 129 30.88 34.58 4.94
C GLU A 129 29.91 33.59 4.26
N GLN A 130 30.38 32.90 3.21
CA GLN A 130 29.60 31.86 2.51
C GLN A 130 29.56 30.56 3.31
N TYR A 131 30.64 30.26 4.03
CA TYR A 131 30.72 29.11 4.95
C TYR A 131 29.71 29.24 6.10
N GLU A 132 29.67 30.38 6.79
CA GLU A 132 28.76 30.60 7.93
C GLU A 132 27.29 30.63 7.49
N LYS A 133 26.97 31.25 6.35
CA LYS A 133 25.60 31.24 5.79
C LYS A 133 25.11 29.82 5.49
N LYS A 134 25.96 28.97 4.88
CA LYS A 134 25.59 27.58 4.58
C LYS A 134 25.53 26.72 5.83
N LYS A 135 26.46 26.89 6.77
CA LYS A 135 26.45 26.17 8.06
C LYS A 135 25.16 26.40 8.86
N ALA A 136 24.61 27.61 8.82
CA ALA A 136 23.35 27.95 9.48
C ALA A 136 22.09 27.39 8.78
N GLU A 137 22.18 26.99 7.51
CA GLU A 137 21.09 26.33 6.77
C GLU A 137 20.98 24.83 7.13
N PHE A 138 22.07 24.24 7.64
CA PHE A 138 22.17 22.82 7.99
C PHE A 138 22.02 22.53 9.50
N LEU A 139 22.01 23.57 10.35
CA LEU A 139 21.79 23.51 11.80
C LEU A 139 20.36 23.89 12.14
#